data_AF-A0A6I9P1A1-F1
#
_entry.id   AF-A0A6I9P1A1-F1
#
_cell.length_a   1.000
_cell.length_b   1.000
_cell.length_c   1.000
_cell.angle_alpha   90.00
_cell.angle_beta   90.00
_cell.angle_gamma   90.00
#
_symmetry.space_group_name_H-M   'P 1'
#
loop_
_entity.id
_entity.type
_entity.pdbx_description
1 polymer ?
#
loop_
_entity_poly.entity_id
_entity_poly.type
_entity_poly.pdbx_seq_one_letter_code
_entity_poly.pdbx_strand_id
1 'polypeptide(L)'
;MADPSLTSPSRTPLRSPNASLTLSFPFLRERSRVWEDGKDHPLPRDLPSPLPTKRNRTYSATVRAQSSPVFKGICKNFSRSQGHGFLRPSHGGEDIFVHISE
;
A
#
# COMPACT_ATOMS: atom_id res chain seq x y z
N MET A 1 -21.45 54.29 38.35
CA MET A 1 -22.04 54.64 37.05
C MET A 1 -21.23 53.93 35.96
N ALA A 2 -21.90 53.20 35.06
CA ALA A 2 -21.42 52.44 33.88
C ALA A 2 -20.59 51.16 34.21
N ASP A 3 -21.16 49.96 34.35
CA ASP A 3 -21.79 48.98 33.42
C ASP A 3 -20.76 48.09 32.65
N PRO A 4 -20.86 46.73 32.69
CA PRO A 4 -19.85 45.78 32.26
C PRO A 4 -20.16 45.18 30.87
N SER A 5 -19.13 44.86 30.06
CA SER A 5 -19.14 43.78 29.05
C SER A 5 -17.97 43.94 28.07
N LEU A 6 -16.84 43.27 28.35
CA LEU A 6 -15.86 42.99 27.30
C LEU A 6 -16.14 41.58 26.76
N THR A 7 -16.80 41.61 25.61
CA THR A 7 -17.16 40.54 24.68
C THR A 7 -16.06 39.48 24.52
N SER A 8 -16.38 38.25 24.88
CA SER A 8 -15.69 37.03 24.45
C SER A 8 -15.71 36.92 22.92
N PRO A 9 -14.59 36.66 22.22
CA PRO A 9 -14.65 36.29 20.82
C PRO A 9 -15.30 34.90 20.73
N SER A 10 -16.44 34.84 20.04
CA SER A 10 -17.16 33.62 19.73
C SER A 10 -16.25 32.62 19.03
N ARG A 11 -15.90 31.52 19.73
CA ARG A 11 -15.36 30.32 19.10
C ARG A 11 -16.41 29.81 18.12
N THR A 12 -16.24 30.10 16.84
CA THR A 12 -16.95 29.39 15.78
C THR A 12 -16.62 27.91 15.92
N PRO A 13 -17.58 27.00 16.09
CA PRO A 13 -17.29 25.58 15.97
C PRO A 13 -16.89 25.33 14.51
N LEU A 14 -15.61 25.01 14.27
CA LEU A 14 -15.16 24.45 13.00
C LEU A 14 -15.88 23.11 12.82
N ARG A 15 -17.07 23.17 12.23
CA ARG A 15 -17.86 22.00 11.86
C ARG A 15 -17.16 21.38 10.66
N SER A 16 -16.55 20.22 10.88
CA SER A 16 -16.07 19.37 9.81
C SER A 16 -17.23 19.09 8.84
N PRO A 17 -17.09 19.33 7.53
CA PRO A 17 -18.05 18.82 6.58
C PRO A 17 -17.94 17.30 6.61
N ASN A 18 -18.94 16.66 7.21
CA ASN A 18 -19.15 15.22 7.13
C ASN A 18 -19.69 14.93 5.73
N ALA A 19 -18.84 15.08 4.72
CA ALA A 19 -19.14 14.78 3.35
C ALA A 19 -18.53 13.42 3.04
N SER A 20 -19.38 12.40 2.94
CA SER A 20 -19.02 11.15 2.28
C SER A 20 -18.71 11.48 0.82
N LEU A 21 -17.44 11.73 0.51
CA LEU A 21 -17.00 11.95 -0.86
C LEU A 21 -17.09 10.61 -1.59
N THR A 22 -18.23 10.35 -2.22
CA THR A 22 -18.37 9.29 -3.21
C THR A 22 -17.45 9.63 -4.38
N LEU A 23 -16.26 9.01 -4.40
CA LEU A 23 -15.36 9.02 -5.54
C LEU A 23 -16.03 8.24 -6.69
N SER A 24 -16.87 8.93 -7.45
CA SER A 24 -17.41 8.47 -8.72
C SER A 24 -16.37 8.73 -9.79
N PHE A 25 -15.78 7.67 -10.33
CA PHE A 25 -14.95 7.75 -11.52
C PHE A 25 -15.85 7.63 -12.76
N PRO A 26 -15.84 8.59 -13.70
CA PRO A 26 -16.75 8.62 -14.84
C PRO A 26 -16.37 7.64 -15.97
N PHE A 27 -15.60 6.59 -15.67
CA PHE A 27 -15.25 5.55 -16.62
C PHE A 27 -15.81 4.21 -16.13
N LEU A 28 -16.83 3.73 -16.83
CA LEU A 28 -17.25 2.34 -16.83
C LEU A 28 -16.04 1.49 -17.25
N ARG A 29 -15.28 0.96 -16.29
CA ARG A 29 -14.27 -0.05 -16.58
C ARG A 29 -15.00 -1.37 -16.85
N GLU A 30 -15.47 -1.48 -18.08
CA GLU A 30 -15.75 -2.74 -18.76
C GLU A 30 -14.65 -3.75 -18.37
N ARG A 31 -15.09 -4.91 -17.87
CA ARG A 31 -14.31 -6.06 -17.39
C ARG A 31 -13.86 -6.01 -15.93
N SER A 32 -14.86 -6.25 -15.06
CA SER A 32 -14.81 -7.44 -14.21
C SER A 32 -14.36 -8.64 -15.05
N ARG A 33 -13.05 -8.93 -15.07
CA ARG A 33 -12.61 -10.30 -15.34
C ARG A 33 -12.59 -10.97 -13.98
N VAL A 34 -13.74 -11.54 -13.62
CA VAL A 34 -13.80 -12.74 -12.80
C VAL A 34 -12.76 -13.69 -13.38
N TRP A 35 -11.65 -13.86 -12.66
CA TRP A 35 -10.76 -14.98 -12.90
C TRP A 35 -11.26 -16.10 -12.01
N GLU A 36 -12.18 -16.87 -12.57
CA GLU A 36 -12.43 -18.23 -12.12
C GLU A 36 -11.38 -19.15 -12.75
N ASP A 37 -10.88 -20.01 -11.87
CA ASP A 37 -10.23 -21.30 -12.10
C ASP A 37 -8.76 -21.36 -12.58
N GLY A 38 -7.95 -21.99 -11.73
CA GLY A 38 -6.58 -22.38 -12.08
C GLY A 38 -5.66 -22.69 -10.91
N LYS A 39 -5.99 -23.70 -10.09
CA LYS A 39 -5.10 -24.48 -9.21
C LYS A 39 -4.32 -23.76 -8.10
N ASP A 40 -4.71 -24.10 -6.87
CA ASP A 40 -3.90 -24.26 -5.66
C ASP A 40 -2.46 -23.72 -5.69
N HIS A 41 -2.31 -22.49 -5.25
CA HIS A 41 -1.20 -22.11 -4.39
C HIS A 41 -1.82 -21.38 -3.19
N PRO A 42 -1.49 -21.71 -1.93
CA PRO A 42 -1.85 -20.90 -0.78
C PRO A 42 -1.00 -19.62 -0.84
N LEU A 43 -1.32 -18.71 -1.76
CA LEU A 43 -0.90 -17.33 -1.61
C LEU A 43 -1.58 -16.85 -0.33
N PRO A 44 -0.82 -16.37 0.67
CA PRO A 44 -1.41 -15.79 1.88
C PRO A 44 -2.40 -14.72 1.42
N ARG A 45 -3.70 -15.01 1.53
CA ARG A 45 -4.78 -14.21 0.96
C ARG A 45 -4.91 -12.83 1.60
N ASP A 46 -4.04 -12.49 2.54
CA ASP A 46 -4.01 -11.22 3.25
C ASP A 46 -2.58 -10.71 3.33
N LEU A 47 -1.99 -10.37 2.19
CA LEU A 47 -0.81 -9.52 2.19
C LEU A 47 -1.20 -8.17 2.81
N PRO A 48 -0.52 -7.71 3.88
CA PRO A 48 -0.93 -6.54 4.62
C PRO A 48 -0.87 -5.33 3.68
N SER A 49 -2.02 -4.70 3.48
CA SER A 49 -2.09 -3.44 2.75
C SER A 49 -1.71 -2.29 3.70
N PRO A 50 -0.80 -1.38 3.30
CA PRO A 50 -0.04 -1.36 2.06
C PRO A 50 1.23 -2.22 2.15
N LEU A 51 1.48 -3.01 1.10
CA LEU A 51 2.71 -3.79 0.98
C LEU A 51 3.95 -2.88 1.04
N PRO A 52 5.02 -3.27 1.74
CA PRO A 52 6.28 -2.55 1.68
C PRO A 52 6.83 -2.50 0.25
N THR A 53 7.19 -1.30 -0.15
CA THR A 53 7.77 -0.89 -1.43
C THR A 53 8.83 0.18 -1.15
N LYS A 54 9.70 0.45 -2.11
CA LYS A 54 10.73 1.48 -2.00
C LYS A 54 10.24 2.84 -1.53
N ARG A 55 8.99 3.23 -1.89
CA ARG A 55 8.43 4.55 -1.55
C ARG A 55 7.80 4.63 -0.16
N ASN A 56 7.34 3.51 0.40
CA ASN A 56 6.68 3.47 1.71
C ASN A 56 7.50 2.70 2.78
N ARG A 57 8.68 2.17 2.42
CA ARG A 57 9.62 1.55 3.35
C ARG A 57 10.21 2.61 4.30
N THR A 58 10.27 2.29 5.59
CA THR A 58 10.90 3.17 6.59
C THR A 58 12.42 3.28 6.42
N TYR A 59 13.01 4.36 6.92
CA TYR A 59 14.46 4.57 6.89
C TYR A 59 15.23 3.41 7.55
N SER A 60 14.80 2.96 8.74
CA SER A 60 15.44 1.87 9.47
C SER A 60 15.35 0.51 8.74
N ALA A 61 14.29 0.26 7.98
CA ALA A 61 14.20 -0.93 7.12
C ALA A 61 15.18 -0.84 5.94
N THR A 62 15.32 0.34 5.33
CA THR A 62 16.30 0.59 4.26
C THR A 62 17.73 0.33 4.71
N VAL A 63 18.14 0.92 5.83
CA VAL A 63 19.51 0.78 6.35
C VAL A 63 19.84 -0.68 6.65
N ARG A 64 18.94 -1.42 7.29
CA ARG A 64 19.12 -2.85 7.57
C ARG A 64 19.27 -3.67 6.30
N ALA A 65 18.41 -3.43 5.30
CA ALA A 65 18.49 -4.12 4.02
C ALA A 65 19.82 -3.85 3.29
N GLN A 66 20.32 -2.61 3.34
CA GLN A 66 21.61 -2.25 2.74
C GLN A 66 22.82 -2.88 3.45
N SER A 67 22.74 -3.06 4.77
CA SER A 67 23.77 -3.75 5.54
C SER A 67 23.74 -5.28 5.42
N SER A 68 22.68 -5.83 4.82
CA SER A 68 22.52 -7.28 4.69
C SER A 68 23.38 -7.85 3.54
N PRO A 69 23.76 -9.13 3.61
CA PRO A 69 24.48 -9.79 2.52
C PRO A 69 23.65 -9.81 1.23
N VAL A 70 24.33 -9.80 0.09
CA VAL A 70 23.69 -9.91 -1.22
C VAL A 70 23.49 -11.39 -1.58
N PHE A 71 22.26 -11.76 -1.90
CA PHE A 71 21.88 -13.10 -2.34
C PHE A 71 21.56 -13.12 -3.84
N LYS A 72 21.75 -14.29 -4.46
CA LYS A 72 21.37 -14.55 -5.85
C LYS A 72 20.14 -15.46 -5.90
N GLY A 73 19.38 -15.35 -6.98
CA GLY A 73 18.17 -16.12 -7.21
C GLY A 73 17.69 -15.99 -8.65
N ILE A 74 16.62 -16.71 -8.97
CA ILE A 74 16.00 -16.73 -10.30
C ILE A 74 14.61 -16.09 -10.19
N CYS A 75 14.26 -15.24 -11.14
CA CYS A 75 12.90 -14.71 -11.24
C CYS A 75 11.93 -15.83 -11.61
N LYS A 76 11.01 -16.17 -10.71
CA LYS A 76 10.01 -17.21 -10.93
C LYS A 76 8.85 -16.69 -11.77
N ASN A 77 8.31 -15.53 -11.39
CA ASN A 77 7.29 -14.83 -12.15
C ASN A 77 7.44 -13.32 -11.91
N PHE A 78 7.14 -12.52 -12.93
CA PHE A 78 7.05 -11.09 -12.78
C PHE A 78 6.06 -10.54 -13.81
N SER A 79 5.03 -9.86 -13.33
CA SER A 79 4.04 -9.23 -14.19
C SER A 79 4.19 -7.72 -14.14
N ARG A 80 4.62 -7.12 -15.25
CA ARG A 80 4.76 -5.65 -15.34
C ARG A 80 3.42 -4.94 -15.20
N SER A 81 2.33 -5.55 -15.68
CA SER A 81 0.99 -4.97 -15.58
C SER A 81 0.45 -4.98 -14.14
N GLN A 82 0.83 -5.99 -13.34
CA GLN A 82 0.50 -6.06 -11.91
C GLN A 82 1.51 -5.33 -11.03
N GLY A 83 2.73 -5.07 -11.52
CA GLY A 83 3.78 -4.33 -10.81
C GLY A 83 4.51 -5.14 -9.75
N HIS A 84 4.41 -6.48 -9.76
CA HIS A 84 5.08 -7.32 -8.77
C HIS A 84 5.34 -8.74 -9.31
N GLY A 85 6.07 -9.52 -8.52
CA GLY A 85 6.39 -10.91 -8.80
C GLY A 85 7.09 -11.58 -7.64
N PHE A 86 7.71 -12.73 -7.92
CA PHE A 86 8.41 -13.54 -6.95
C PHE A 86 9.77 -14.02 -7.47
N LEU A 87 10.78 -14.00 -6.59
CA LEU A 87 12.12 -14.51 -6.82
C LEU A 87 12.34 -15.80 -6.02
N ARG A 88 12.90 -16.82 -6.67
CA ARG A 88 13.35 -18.04 -6.00
C ARG A 88 14.83 -17.90 -5.60
N PRO A 89 15.17 -17.97 -4.31
CA PRO A 89 16.57 -17.91 -3.87
C PRO A 89 17.38 -19.11 -4.35
N SER A 90 18.67 -18.89 -4.69
CA SER A 90 19.58 -19.99 -5.08
C SER A 90 19.92 -20.93 -3.91
N HIS A 91 19.83 -20.44 -2.67
CA HIS A 91 20.08 -21.22 -1.46
C HIS A 91 18.88 -22.10 -1.04
N GLY A 92 17.81 -22.11 -1.84
CA GLY A 92 16.53 -22.69 -1.45
C GLY A 92 15.76 -21.79 -0.49
N GLY A 93 14.63 -22.29 0.02
CA GLY A 93 13.71 -21.53 0.87
C GLY A 93 12.45 -21.07 0.13
N GLU A 94 11.69 -20.20 0.78
CA GLU A 94 10.44 -19.65 0.25
C GLU A 94 10.67 -18.61 -0.85
N ASP A 95 9.68 -18.45 -1.72
CA ASP A 95 9.74 -17.48 -2.80
C ASP A 95 9.63 -16.05 -2.21
N ILE A 96 10.56 -15.17 -2.57
CA ILE A 96 10.64 -13.79 -2.07
C ILE A 96 9.80 -12.89 -2.94
N PHE A 97 8.88 -12.13 -2.33
CA PHE A 97 8.09 -11.12 -3.02
C PHE A 97 8.96 -9.93 -3.47
N VAL A 98 8.73 -9.44 -4.69
CA VAL A 98 9.37 -8.23 -5.22
C VAL A 98 8.34 -7.31 -5.86
N HIS A 99 8.44 -6.01 -5.56
CA HIS A 99 7.64 -4.96 -6.19
C HIS A 99 8.45 -4.24 -7.26
N ILE A 100 7.80 -3.76 -8.33
CA ILE A 100 8.44 -3.07 -9.47
C ILE A 100 9.24 -1.82 -9.08
N SER A 101 8.97 -1.26 -7.91
CA SER A 101 9.69 -0.08 -7.42
C SER A 101 10.93 -0.40 -6.62
N GLU A 102 11.13 -1.64 -6.19
CA GLU A 102 12.39 -2.06 -5.57
C GLU A 102 13.53 -1.89 -6.58
#